data_AF-A0A0P7BZH3-F1
#
_entry.id   AF-A0A0P7BZH3-F1
#
_cell.length_a   1.000
_cell.length_b   1.000
_cell.length_c   1.000
_cell.angle_alpha   90.00
_cell.angle_beta   90.00
_cell.angle_gamma   90.00
#
_symmetry.space_group_name_H-M   'P 1'
#
loop_
_entity.id
_entity.type
_entity.pdbx_description
1 polymer ?
#
loop_
_entity_poly.entity_id
_entity_poly.type
_entity_poly.pdbx_seq_one_letter_code
_entity_poly.pdbx_strand_id
1 'polypeptide(L)' 'MGGHHCGGCRKAMTTRCVAKAHMVQCPVHGDWHLPRGRCAACHDADERVEKQRKLDARQARKQKQDLEQKLKHHKRK' A
#
# COMPACT_ATOMS: atom_id res chain seq x y z
N MET A 1 11.41 21.49 -12.79
CA MET A 1 11.14 21.31 -11.36
C MET A 1 9.64 21.23 -11.15
N GLY A 2 9.09 20.03 -10.98
CA GLY A 2 7.64 19.86 -10.75
C GLY A 2 7.29 20.23 -9.32
N GLY A 3 6.76 21.43 -9.11
CA GLY A 3 6.32 21.88 -7.78
C GLY A 3 5.20 20.98 -7.26
N HIS A 4 5.32 20.52 -6.02
CA HIS A 4 4.24 19.81 -5.34
C HIS A 4 3.00 20.69 -5.33
N HIS A 5 1.90 20.22 -5.91
CA HIS A 5 0.62 20.91 -5.86
C HIS A 5 -0.08 20.53 -4.55
N CYS A 6 -0.69 21.51 -3.89
CA CYS A 6 -1.47 21.32 -2.69
C CYS A 6 -2.74 20.54 -3.03
N GLY A 7 -2.96 19.39 -2.38
CA GLY A 7 -4.15 18.58 -2.66
C GLY A 7 -5.48 19.24 -2.25
N GLY A 8 -5.47 20.20 -1.32
CA GLY A 8 -6.68 20.93 -0.90
C GLY A 8 -7.11 22.01 -1.90
N CYS A 9 -6.19 22.86 -2.36
CA CYS A 9 -6.50 23.98 -3.25
C CYS A 9 -6.06 23.78 -4.71
N ARG A 10 -5.40 22.67 -5.03
CA ARG A 10 -4.88 22.29 -6.36
C ARG A 10 -3.92 23.31 -6.99
N LYS A 11 -3.41 24.27 -6.21
CA LYS A 11 -2.38 25.25 -6.60
C LYS A 11 -1.00 24.81 -6.09
N ALA A 12 0.06 25.50 -6.51
CA ALA A 12 1.41 25.28 -5.97
C ALA A 12 1.39 25.30 -4.43
N MET A 13 2.05 24.32 -3.82
CA MET A 13 2.17 24.22 -2.37
C MET A 13 2.93 25.43 -1.83
N THR A 14 2.31 26.13 -0.90
CA THR A 14 2.84 27.32 -0.23
C THR A 14 2.67 27.17 1.27
N THR A 15 3.36 27.99 2.06
CA THR A 15 3.20 28.04 3.53
C THR A 15 1.75 28.30 3.95
N ARG A 16 0.98 29.04 3.15
CA ARG A 16 -0.47 29.24 3.34
C ARG A 16 -1.27 27.94 3.29
N CYS A 17 -0.84 26.94 2.53
CA CYS A 17 -1.50 25.64 2.46
C CYS A 17 -1.33 24.87 3.77
N VAL A 18 -0.17 24.99 4.41
CA VAL A 18 0.10 24.41 5.73
C VAL A 18 -0.72 25.14 6.80
N ALA A 19 -0.74 26.48 6.78
CA ALA A 19 -1.53 27.28 7.73
C ALA A 19 -3.04 27.00 7.66
N LYS A 20 -3.56 26.66 6.46
CA LYS A 20 -4.96 26.25 6.26
C LYS A 20 -5.20 24.75 6.49
N ALA A 21 -4.21 24.02 6.98
CA ALA A 21 -4.27 22.57 7.17
C ALA A 21 -4.70 21.79 5.92
N HIS A 22 -4.34 22.25 4.72
CA HIS A 22 -4.61 21.50 3.48
C HIS A 22 -3.68 20.30 3.30
N MET A 23 -2.57 20.29 4.04
CA MET A 23 -1.55 19.24 4.07
C MET A 23 -1.11 19.09 5.53
N VAL A 24 -0.89 17.86 5.97
CA VAL A 24 -0.37 17.52 7.30
C VAL A 24 0.93 16.74 7.13
N GLN A 25 1.82 16.85 8.11
CA GLN A 25 3.09 16.11 8.10
C GLN A 25 2.89 14.75 8.76
N CYS A 26 3.41 13.69 8.14
CA CYS A 26 3.41 12.36 8.73
C CYS A 26 4.31 12.35 9.96
N PRO A 27 3.83 11.88 11.13
CA PRO A 27 4.63 11.85 12.35
C PRO A 27 5.76 10.80 12.31
N VAL A 28 5.70 9.85 11.37
CA VAL A 28 6.68 8.76 11.26
C VAL A 28 7.76 9.07 10.23
N HIS A 29 7.36 9.57 9.06
CA HIS A 29 8.25 9.72 7.90
C HIS A 29 8.60 11.19 7.59
N GLY A 30 7.93 12.16 8.22
CA GLY A 30 8.14 13.59 7.93
C GLY A 30 7.57 14.07 6.58
N ASP A 31 6.98 13.18 5.79
CA ASP A 31 6.35 13.50 4.50
C ASP A 31 5.04 14.27 4.64
N TRP A 32 4.81 15.24 3.76
CA TRP A 32 3.54 15.97 3.67
C TRP A 32 2.50 15.19 2.88
N HIS A 33 1.28 15.09 3.42
CA HIS A 33 0.16 14.42 2.77
C HIS A 33 -1.16 15.11 3.05
N LEU A 34 -2.22 14.71 2.34
CA LEU A 34 -3.56 15.22 2.57
C LEU A 34 -4.08 14.86 3.97
N PRO A 35 -4.81 15.76 4.64
CA PRO A 35 -5.56 15.44 5.84
C PRO A 35 -6.53 14.28 5.52
N ARG A 36 -6.56 13.26 6.38
CA ARG A 36 -7.31 11.99 6.19
C ARG A 36 -6.71 11.00 5.17
N GLY A 37 -5.61 11.34 4.51
CA GLY A 37 -4.81 10.40 3.72
C GLY A 37 -3.69 9.76 4.54
N ARG A 38 -3.06 8.72 3.98
CA ARG A 38 -1.77 8.21 4.46
C ARG A 38 -0.64 8.88 3.66
N CYS A 39 0.53 9.07 4.28
CA CYS A 39 1.70 9.50 3.52
C CYS A 39 2.15 8.40 2.54
N ALA A 40 2.88 8.79 1.49
CA ALA A 40 3.31 7.87 0.45
C ALA A 40 4.09 6.67 1.01
N ALA A 41 4.98 6.89 1.98
CA ALA A 41 5.74 5.83 2.63
C ALA A 41 4.83 4.85 3.42
N CYS A 42 3.87 5.36 4.21
CA CYS A 42 2.89 4.52 4.89
C CYS A 42 2.01 3.74 3.91
N HIS A 43 1.67 4.34 2.77
CA HIS A 43 0.86 3.71 1.75
C HIS A 43 1.62 2.55 1.07
N ASP A 44 2.87 2.78 0.67
CA ASP A 44 3.73 1.75 0.05
C ASP A 44 3.95 0.56 1.00
N ALA A 45 4.16 0.84 2.29
CA ALA A 45 4.29 -0.21 3.30
C ALA A 45 3.03 -1.09 3.41
N ASP A 46 1.84 -0.48 3.43
CA ASP A 46 0.55 -1.19 3.49
C ASP A 46 0.33 -2.02 2.23
N GLU A 47 0.61 -1.46 1.05
CA GLU A 47 0.50 -2.15 -0.23
C GLU A 47 1.44 -3.35 -0.33
N ARG A 48 2.68 -3.23 0.17
CA ARG A 48 3.62 -4.35 0.21
C ARG A 48 3.11 -5.49 1.09
N VAL A 49 2.58 -5.17 2.27
CA VAL A 49 2.01 -6.17 3.18
C VAL A 49 0.79 -6.85 2.53
N GLU A 50 -0.11 -6.08 1.92
CA GLU A 50 -1.27 -6.64 1.23
C GLU A 50 -0.86 -7.54 0.05
N LYS A 51 0.09 -7.09 -0.76
CA LYS A 51 0.63 -7.85 -1.88
C LYS A 51 1.25 -9.17 -1.40
N GLN A 52 2.01 -9.13 -0.32
CA GLN A 52 2.62 -10.34 0.26
C GLN A 52 1.54 -11.33 0.74
N ARG A 53 0.49 -10.85 1.43
CA ARG A 53 -0.65 -11.68 1.85
C ARG A 53 -1.37 -12.33 0.66
N LYS A 54 -1.56 -11.60 -0.44
CA LYS A 54 -2.15 -12.13 -1.68
C LYS A 54 -1.27 -13.22 -2.32
N LEU A 55 0.05 -13.04 -2.33
CA LEU A 55 0.99 -14.02 -2.87
C LEU A 55 1.03 -15.30 -2.03
N ASP A 56 1.08 -15.16 -0.71
CA ASP A 56 1.08 -16.28 0.23
C ASP A 56 -0.22 -17.12 0.10
N ALA A 57 -1.37 -16.45 0.06
CA ALA A 57 -2.66 -17.12 -0.15
C ALA A 57 -2.72 -17.90 -1.48
N ARG A 58 -2.10 -17.39 -2.55
CA ARG A 58 -2.00 -18.10 -3.84
C ARG A 58 -1.08 -19.32 -3.75
N GLN A 59 0.07 -19.19 -3.09
CA GLN A 59 1.00 -20.30 -2.90
C GLN A 59 0.39 -21.41 -2.05
N ALA A 60 -0.29 -21.07 -0.95
CA ALA A 60 -0.99 -22.04 -0.10
C ALA A 60 -2.06 -22.83 -0.87
N ARG A 61 -2.84 -22.16 -1.74
CA ARG A 61 -3.82 -22.84 -2.61
C ARG A 61 -3.15 -23.80 -3.59
N LYS A 62 -2.05 -23.38 -4.23
CA LYS A 62 -1.31 -24.22 -5.18
C LYS A 62 -0.70 -25.45 -4.50
N GLN A 63 -0.10 -25.28 -3.32
CA GLN A 63 0.45 -26.40 -2.54
C GLN A 63 -0.63 -27.41 -2.14
N LYS A 64 -1.81 -26.95 -1.70
CA LYS A 64 -2.93 -27.84 -1.37
C LYS A 64 -3.39 -28.65 -2.59
N GLN A 65 -3.52 -28.02 -3.75
CA GLN A 65 -3.92 -28.71 -4.98
C GLN A 65 -2.87 -29.73 -5.44
N ASP A 66 -1.59 -29.38 -5.38
CA ASP A 66 -0.48 -30.28 -5.72
C ASP A 66 -0.45 -31.50 -4.78
N LEU A 67 -0.62 -31.29 -3.48
CA LEU A 67 -0.68 -32.36 -2.49
C LEU A 67 -1.89 -33.28 -2.74
N GLU A 68 -3.07 -32.70 -3.02
CA GLU A 68 -4.28 -33.46 -3.33
C GLU A 68 -4.13 -34.29 -4.62
N GLN A 69 -3.51 -33.73 -5.68
CA GLN A 69 -3.21 -34.47 -6.90
C GLN A 69 -2.25 -35.64 -6.64
N LYS A 70 -1.17 -35.40 -5.87
CA LYS A 70 -0.21 -36.45 -5.49
C LYS A 70 -0.88 -37.57 -4.70
N LEU A 71 -1.74 -37.23 -3.74
CA LEU A 71 -2.53 -38.20 -2.97
C LEU A 71 -3.47 -39.02 -3.86
N LYS A 72 -4.17 -38.38 -4.80
CA LYS A 72 -5.05 -39.07 -5.76
C LYS A 72 -4.27 -40.02 -6.68
N HIS A 73 -3.07 -39.62 -7.11
CA HIS A 73 -2.21 -40.47 -7.95
C HIS A 73 -1.71 -41.71 -7.18
N HIS A 74 -1.28 -41.53 -5.93
CA HIS A 74 -0.81 -42.64 -5.09
C HIS A 74 -1.92 -43.65 -4.75
N LYS A 75 -3.18 -43.20 -4.59
CA LYS A 75 -4.31 -44.11 -4.32
C LYS A 75 -4.77 -44.95 -5.54
N ARG A 76 -4.23 -44.68 -6.73
CA ARG A 76 -4.57 -45.42 -7.98
C ARG A 76 -3.54 -46.51 -8.33
N LYS A 77 -2.47 -46.66 -7.54
CA LYS A 77 -1.54 -47.80 -7.59
C LYS A 77 -1.84 -48.74 -6.43
#